data_AF-A0A7C0Z1N9-F1
#
_entry.id   AF-A0A7C0Z1N9-F1
#
_cell.length_a   1.000
_cell.length_b   1.000
_cell.length_c   1.000
_cell.angle_alpha   90.00
_cell.angle_beta   90.00
_cell.angle_gamma   90.00
#
_symmetry.space_group_name_H-M   'P 1'
#
loop_
_entity.id
_entity.type
_entity.pdbx_description
1 polymer ?
#
loop_
_entity_poly.entity_id
_entity_poly.type
_entity_poly.pdbx_seq_one_letter_code
_entity_poly.pdbx_strand_id
1 'polypeptide(L)' 'LWDRGLIRPGFKADITIFNPDTIIDKATFMEPHQYPEGIEYVIVNGTVVIDEGEHTGALPGRVLRRS' A
#
# COMPACT_ATOMS: atom_id res chain seq x y z
N LEU A 1 -15.18 -10.40 2.25
CA LEU A 1 -14.14 -9.46 2.71
C LEU A 1 -14.87 -8.32 3.40
N TRP A 2 -15.04 -8.39 4.71
CA TRP A 2 -15.96 -7.49 5.44
C TRP A 2 -15.24 -6.57 6.44
N ASP A 3 -13.93 -6.77 6.61
CA ASP A 3 -13.08 -6.13 7.61
C ASP A 3 -11.90 -5.34 6.99
N ARG A 4 -12.00 -4.97 5.70
CA ARG A 4 -10.98 -4.23 4.94
C ARG A 4 -11.63 -3.18 4.04
N GLY A 5 -10.84 -2.22 3.55
CA GLY A 5 -11.27 -1.19 2.58
C GLY A 5 -11.93 0.05 3.18
N LEU A 6 -12.06 0.12 4.51
CA LEU A 6 -12.54 1.28 5.25
C LEU A 6 -11.62 1.57 6.44
N ILE A 7 -11.39 2.84 6.75
CA ILE A 7 -10.71 3.26 7.98
C ILE A 7 -11.74 3.24 9.11
N ARG A 8 -11.76 2.15 9.88
CA ARG A 8 -12.72 1.95 10.98
C ARG A 8 -12.12 1.10 12.10
N PRO A 9 -12.47 1.36 13.38
CA PRO A 9 -12.13 0.46 14.47
C PRO A 9 -12.54 -1.00 14.18
N GLY A 10 -11.66 -1.94 14.49
CA GLY A 10 -11.85 -3.37 14.25
C GLY A 10 -11.52 -3.86 12.83
N PHE A 11 -11.19 -2.97 11.89
CA PHE A 11 -10.75 -3.35 10.54
C PHE A 11 -9.25 -3.61 10.49
N LYS A 12 -8.80 -4.33 9.46
CA LYS A 12 -7.37 -4.51 9.22
C LYS A 12 -6.73 -3.17 8.89
N ALA A 13 -5.57 -2.93 9.50
CA ALA A 13 -4.75 -1.76 9.22
C ALA A 13 -4.02 -1.94 7.88
N ASP A 14 -4.80 -1.90 6.79
CA ASP A 14 -4.29 -1.76 5.43
C ASP A 14 -4.47 -0.29 5.03
N ILE A 15 -3.39 0.48 5.08
CA ILE A 15 -3.42 1.94 4.98
C ILE A 15 -2.33 2.39 4.01
N THR A 16 -2.68 3.30 3.12
CA THR A 16 -1.73 4.01 2.26
C THR A 16 -1.72 5.48 2.64
N ILE A 17 -0.54 6.03 2.88
CA ILE A 17 -0.31 7.46 3.09
C ILE A 17 0.40 7.96 1.83
N PHE A 18 -0.22 8.96 1.20
CA PHE A 18 0.28 9.54 -0.04
C PHE A 18 0.11 11.06 -0.04
N ASN A 19 0.97 11.73 -0.78
CA ASN A 19 0.87 13.16 -1.03
C ASN A 19 -0.09 13.40 -2.20
N PRO A 20 -1.23 14.08 -1.99
CA PRO A 20 -2.24 14.29 -3.02
C PRO A 20 -1.76 15.19 -4.17
N ASP A 21 -0.73 16.02 -3.94
CA ASP A 21 -0.20 16.93 -4.95
C ASP A 21 0.83 16.25 -5.87
N THR A 22 1.46 15.17 -5.43
CA THR A 22 2.56 14.50 -6.15
C THR A 22 2.26 13.05 -6.55
N ILE A 23 1.14 12.48 -6.13
CA ILE A 23 0.78 11.08 -6.44
C ILE A 23 0.63 10.85 -7.94
N ILE A 24 1.50 9.99 -8.50
CA ILE A 24 1.51 9.69 -9.95
C ILE A 24 2.13 8.31 -10.25
N ASP A 25 1.61 7.61 -11.26
CA ASP A 25 2.27 6.44 -11.84
C ASP A 25 3.35 6.87 -12.84
N LYS A 26 4.55 6.28 -12.71
CA LYS A 26 5.67 6.56 -13.63
C LYS A 26 5.84 5.53 -14.73
N ALA A 27 5.05 4.46 -14.71
CA ALA A 27 5.17 3.37 -15.66
C ALA A 27 4.90 3.86 -17.09
N THR A 28 5.79 3.53 -18.01
CA THR A 28 5.60 3.79 -19.45
C THR A 28 5.56 2.49 -20.23
N PHE A 29 5.16 2.54 -21.50
CA PHE A 29 5.22 1.36 -22.38
C PHE A 29 6.64 0.78 -22.52
N MET A 30 7.66 1.64 -22.52
CA MET A 30 9.05 1.23 -22.66
C MET A 30 9.67 0.79 -21.33
N GLU A 31 9.22 1.40 -20.23
CA GLU A 31 9.76 1.18 -18.88
C GLU A 31 8.61 0.96 -17.89
N PRO A 32 8.03 -0.25 -17.86
CA PRO A 32 6.81 -0.52 -17.09
C PRO A 32 7.05 -0.75 -15.59
N HIS A 33 8.28 -1.01 -15.16
CA HIS A 33 8.62 -1.37 -13.77
C HIS A 33 9.19 -0.19 -12.97
N GLN A 34 8.58 0.99 -13.10
CA GLN A 34 8.97 2.18 -12.34
C GLN A 34 8.13 2.32 -11.08
N TYR A 35 8.76 2.73 -9.99
CA TYR A 35 8.04 3.03 -8.75
C TYR A 35 7.17 4.29 -8.93
N PRO A 36 5.94 4.29 -8.36
CA PRO A 36 5.12 5.49 -8.32
C PRO A 36 5.78 6.57 -7.45
N GLU A 37 5.41 7.83 -7.67
CA GLU A 37 5.79 8.93 -6.80
C GLU A 37 4.62 9.35 -5.92
N GLY A 38 4.93 9.93 -4.75
CA GLY A 38 3.94 10.45 -3.82
C GLY A 38 3.33 9.42 -2.88
N ILE A 39 3.76 8.16 -2.87
CA ILE A 39 3.38 7.17 -1.85
C ILE A 39 4.49 7.09 -0.80
N GLU A 40 4.24 7.66 0.38
CA GLU A 40 5.25 7.73 1.45
C GLU A 40 5.24 6.48 2.32
N TYR A 41 4.05 6.01 2.71
CA TYR A 41 3.93 4.84 3.57
C TYR A 41 2.84 3.89 3.09
N VAL A 42 3.11 2.61 3.22
CA VAL A 42 2.12 1.54 3.04
C VAL A 42 2.19 0.63 4.23
N ILE A 43 1.03 0.37 4.84
CA ILE A 43 0.86 -0.49 5.99
C ILE A 43 -0.06 -1.63 5.57
N VAL A 44 0.33 -2.88 5.84
CA VAL A 44 -0.48 -4.07 5.54
C VAL A 44 -0.62 -4.89 6.81
N ASN A 45 -1.86 -5.19 7.21
CA ASN A 45 -2.16 -5.87 8.47
C ASN A 45 -1.45 -5.25 9.70
N GLY A 46 -1.21 -3.94 9.69
CA GLY A 46 -0.54 -3.20 10.78
C GLY A 46 0.99 -3.21 10.75
N THR A 47 1.60 -3.78 9.71
CA THR A 47 3.07 -3.75 9.51
C THR A 47 3.40 -2.78 8.37
N VAL A 48 4.33 -1.85 8.60
CA VAL A 48 4.86 -0.96 7.57
C VAL A 48 5.62 -1.79 6.54
N VAL A 49 5.22 -1.71 5.27
CA VAL A 49 5.85 -2.41 4.14
C VAL A 49 6.59 -1.45 3.22
N ILE A 50 6.12 -0.20 3.10
CA ILE A 50 6.83 0.93 2.50
C ILE A 50 7.04 1.97 3.59
N ASP A 51 8.28 2.42 3.77
CA ASP A 51 8.71 3.42 4.75
C ASP A 51 9.46 4.53 4.00
N GLU A 52 8.92 5.75 4.02
CA GLU A 52 9.44 6.91 3.27
C GLU A 52 9.73 6.62 1.79
N GLY A 53 8.85 5.85 1.13
CA GLY A 53 8.98 5.45 -0.28
C GLY A 53 9.85 4.22 -0.54
N GLU A 54 10.53 3.69 0.47
CA GLU A 54 11.42 2.53 0.36
C GLU A 54 10.75 1.24 0.86
N HIS A 55 10.96 0.13 0.15
CA HIS A 55 10.38 -1.16 0.53
C HIS A 55 11.17 -1.80 1.68
N THR A 56 10.50 -2.07 2.80
CA THR A 56 11.13 -2.61 4.03
C THR A 56 11.52 -4.09 3.93
N GLY A 57 10.96 -4.82 2.96
CA GLY A 57 11.11 -6.28 2.83
C GLY A 57 10.10 -7.09 3.64
N ALA A 58 9.26 -6.45 4.46
CA ALA A 58 8.22 -7.14 5.22
C ALA A 58 7.12 -7.70 4.29
N LEU A 59 6.70 -8.95 4.53
CA LEU A 59 5.65 -9.63 3.74
C LEU A 59 4.46 -10.08 4.62
N PRO A 60 3.75 -9.14 5.29
CA PRO A 60 2.65 -9.45 6.22
C PRO A 60 1.32 -9.83 5.54
N GLY A 61 1.32 -9.97 4.21
CA GLY A 61 0.15 -10.31 3.41
C GLY A 61 -0.47 -11.65 3.81
N ARG A 62 -1.79 -11.78 3.64
CA ARG A 62 -2.51 -13.03 3.92
C ARG A 62 -3.41 -13.39 2.75
N VAL A 63 -3.50 -14.68 2.44
CA VAL A 63 -4.45 -15.19 1.45
C VAL A 63 -5.87 -14.90 1.94
N LEU A 64 -6.63 -14.17 1.12
CA LEU A 64 -8.02 -13.85 1.39
C LEU A 64 -8.90 -14.96 0.81
N ARG A 65 -9.70 -15.61 1.67
CA ARG A 65 -10.70 -16.60 1.24
C ARG A 65 -12.08 -15.97 1.24
N ARG A 66 -12.89 -16.32 0.24
CA ARG A 66 -14.28 -15.88 0.14
C ARG A 66 -15.13 -16.84 0.98
N SER A 67 -15.38 -16.46 2.23
CA SER A 67 -16.41 -17.05 3.10
C SER A 67 -17.71 -16.26 2.99
#